data_AF-A0A358EFX4-F1
#
_entry.id   AF-A0A358EFX4-F1
#
_cell.length_a   1.000
_cell.length_b   1.000
_cell.length_c   1.000
_cell.angle_alpha   90.00
_cell.angle_beta   90.00
_cell.angle_gamma   90.00
#
_symmetry.space_group_name_H-M   'P 1'
#
loop_
_entity.id
_entity.type
_entity.pdbx_description
1 polymer ?
#
loop_
_entity_poly.entity_id
_entity_poly.type
_entity_poly.pdbx_seq_one_letter_code
_entity_poly.pdbx_strand_id
1 'polypeptide(L)'
;QYRIVDEHFEQLVNRHITEIAKTIGVKPIEVQDVVDSISQLDPKQGLKYSTAPEEYVIPDLIVEFIDGEYMVFANDTSLPRLRISQAYREVAKDKKEFTGENREFIANKLNSANWMIQAIEQRRQTMLKVMTFIVGRQREFFEKGVQHLKPLTLREVADHIEMHESTVSRVTNKKFVQTPRGVYSLKYFFSTGLSTTSGDDISARGVRDKIRTLVADEDRKKPLTDQALVNLLKEDGVKIARRTVAKYRDQLDILPARMRKRV
;
A
#
# COMPACT_ATOMS: atom_id res chain seq x y z
N GLN A 1 32.56 -10.97 23.48
CA GLN A 1 31.10 -11.15 23.36
C GLN A 1 30.40 -10.97 24.70
N TYR A 2 30.54 -11.89 25.67
CA TYR A 2 29.88 -11.83 26.98
C TYR A 2 29.99 -10.45 27.69
N ARG A 3 31.22 -9.95 27.90
CA ARG A 3 31.47 -8.67 28.57
C ARG A 3 30.78 -7.46 27.93
N ILE A 4 30.61 -7.48 26.61
CA ILE A 4 29.94 -6.38 25.88
C ILE A 4 28.42 -6.42 26.14
N VAL A 5 27.85 -7.63 26.25
CA VAL A 5 26.41 -7.83 26.49
C VAL A 5 26.05 -7.58 27.96
N ASP A 6 26.92 -7.96 28.89
CA ASP A 6 26.67 -7.88 30.33
C ASP A 6 26.95 -6.46 30.88
N GLU A 7 28.11 -5.88 30.55
CA GLU A 7 28.59 -4.62 31.15
C GLU A 7 28.30 -3.38 30.29
N HIS A 8 28.07 -3.57 28.99
CA HIS A 8 28.01 -2.48 27.99
C HIS A 8 26.76 -2.53 27.09
N PHE A 9 25.66 -3.10 27.57
CA PHE A 9 24.44 -3.29 26.79
C PHE A 9 23.87 -1.97 26.24
N GLU A 10 23.81 -0.91 27.05
CA GLU A 10 23.29 0.39 26.59
C GLU A 10 24.15 1.01 25.48
N GLN A 11 25.49 0.89 25.58
CA GLN A 11 26.41 1.37 24.55
C GLN A 11 26.31 0.51 23.28
N LEU A 12 26.05 -0.79 23.43
CA LEU A 12 25.83 -1.73 22.33
C LEU A 12 24.54 -1.37 21.56
N VAL A 13 23.43 -1.14 22.28
CA VAL A 13 22.14 -0.73 21.70
C VAL A 13 22.28 0.57 20.93
N ASN A 14 23.03 1.54 21.48
CA ASN A 14 23.29 2.83 20.85
C ASN A 14 24.42 2.81 19.80
N ARG A 15 25.00 1.64 19.50
CA ARG A 15 26.10 1.45 18.54
C ARG A 15 27.31 2.35 18.79
N HIS A 16 27.65 2.59 20.06
CA HIS A 16 28.83 3.38 20.46
C HIS A 16 30.11 2.53 20.43
N ILE A 17 30.45 2.00 19.26
CA ILE A 17 31.56 1.05 19.06
C ILE A 17 32.90 1.61 19.56
N THR A 18 33.17 2.89 19.30
CA THR A 18 34.40 3.56 19.72
C THR A 18 34.50 3.77 21.22
N GLU A 19 33.37 3.88 21.91
CA GLU A 19 33.32 4.04 23.37
C GLU A 19 33.57 2.69 24.04
N ILE A 20 32.90 1.63 23.57
CA ILE A 20 33.11 0.24 24.00
C ILE A 20 34.57 -0.17 23.78
N ALA A 21 35.14 0.16 22.62
CA ALA A 21 36.53 -0.13 22.29
C ALA A 21 37.52 0.51 23.28
N LYS A 22 37.25 1.77 23.68
CA LYS A 22 38.07 2.49 24.67
C LYS A 22 37.95 1.90 26.06
N THR A 23 36.74 1.57 26.51
CA THR A 23 36.50 1.04 27.86
C THR A 23 37.09 -0.37 28.03
N ILE A 24 37.02 -1.19 26.98
CA ILE A 24 37.54 -2.58 27.00
C ILE A 24 39.02 -2.64 26.61
N GLY A 25 39.57 -1.62 25.95
CA GLY A 25 40.97 -1.55 25.52
C GLY A 25 41.28 -2.34 24.25
N VAL A 26 40.31 -2.47 23.35
CA VAL A 26 40.41 -3.24 22.09
C VAL A 26 40.28 -2.35 20.86
N LYS A 27 40.60 -2.87 19.67
CA LYS A 27 40.44 -2.09 18.44
C LYS A 27 38.95 -1.93 18.09
N PRO A 28 38.50 -0.79 17.54
CA PRO A 28 37.11 -0.60 17.11
C PRO A 28 36.61 -1.66 16.12
N ILE A 29 37.49 -2.18 15.27
CA ILE A 29 37.19 -3.27 14.33
C ILE A 29 36.81 -4.57 15.06
N GLU A 30 37.53 -4.93 16.12
CA GLU A 30 37.26 -6.16 16.88
C GLU A 30 35.91 -6.07 17.61
N VAL A 31 35.53 -4.87 18.06
CA VAL A 31 34.20 -4.63 18.63
C VAL A 31 33.13 -4.76 17.55
N GLN A 32 33.35 -4.20 16.35
CA GLN A 32 32.40 -4.30 15.23
C GLN A 32 32.15 -5.77 14.84
N ASP A 33 33.19 -6.61 14.75
CA ASP A 33 33.06 -8.03 14.44
C ASP A 33 32.21 -8.79 15.49
N VAL A 34 32.39 -8.42 16.75
CA VAL A 34 31.59 -8.98 17.86
C VAL A 34 30.13 -8.53 17.79
N VAL A 35 29.86 -7.26 17.47
CA VAL A 35 28.49 -6.76 17.27
C VAL A 35 27.80 -7.46 16.09
N ASP A 36 28.53 -7.68 15.00
CA ASP A 36 28.00 -8.39 13.83
C ASP A 36 27.69 -9.86 14.17
N SER A 37 28.53 -10.51 14.98
CA SER A 37 28.27 -11.87 15.49
C SER A 37 27.02 -11.94 16.37
N ILE A 38 26.85 -10.98 17.30
CA ILE A 38 25.66 -10.92 18.17
C ILE A 38 24.40 -10.66 17.35
N SER A 39 24.50 -9.84 16.29
CA SER A 39 23.38 -9.51 15.41
C SER A 39 22.87 -10.69 14.57
N GLN A 40 23.65 -11.77 14.47
CA GLN A 40 23.23 -13.02 13.80
C GLN A 40 22.38 -13.93 14.71
N LEU A 41 22.35 -13.67 16.03
CA LEU A 41 21.54 -14.45 16.95
C LEU A 41 20.06 -14.16 16.70
N ASP A 42 19.25 -15.22 16.60
CA ASP A 42 17.81 -15.14 16.40
C ASP A 42 17.12 -15.02 17.78
N PRO A 43 16.62 -13.82 18.17
CA PRO A 43 15.94 -13.64 19.46
C PRO A 43 14.56 -14.29 19.49
N LYS A 44 14.02 -14.74 18.35
CA LYS A 44 12.63 -15.22 18.21
C LYS A 44 12.55 -16.57 17.51
N GLN A 45 13.33 -17.55 17.96
CA GLN A 45 13.34 -18.91 17.42
C GLN A 45 11.94 -19.56 17.35
N GLY A 46 11.04 -19.19 18.28
CA GLY A 46 9.65 -19.67 18.33
C GLY A 46 8.78 -19.31 17.12
N LEU A 47 9.12 -18.26 16.35
CA LEU A 47 8.36 -17.88 15.15
C LEU A 47 8.37 -18.96 14.07
N LYS A 48 9.42 -19.78 14.00
CA LYS A 48 9.56 -20.86 13.01
C LYS A 48 8.55 -21.99 13.20
N TYR A 49 7.98 -22.09 14.39
CA TYR A 49 6.97 -23.08 14.74
C TYR A 49 5.55 -22.51 14.72
N SER A 50 5.40 -21.23 14.36
CA SER A 50 4.10 -20.59 14.24
C SER A 50 3.49 -20.90 12.87
N THR A 51 2.62 -21.89 12.79
CA THR A 51 1.73 -22.14 11.65
C THR A 51 0.55 -21.16 11.65
N ALA A 52 0.83 -19.87 11.51
CA ALA A 52 -0.23 -18.94 11.14
C ALA A 52 -0.60 -19.24 9.68
N PRO A 53 -1.87 -19.50 9.34
CA PRO A 53 -2.26 -19.65 7.94
C PRO A 53 -1.92 -18.36 7.19
N GLU A 54 -1.24 -18.49 6.05
CA GLU A 54 -0.97 -17.35 5.18
C GLU A 54 -2.30 -16.81 4.64
N GLU A 55 -2.67 -15.59 5.03
CA GLU A 55 -3.86 -14.92 4.53
C GLU A 55 -3.59 -14.42 3.10
N TYR A 56 -4.06 -15.16 2.11
CA TYR A 56 -4.03 -14.71 0.72
C TYR A 56 -5.15 -13.71 0.46
N VAL A 57 -4.78 -12.56 -0.09
CA VAL A 57 -5.74 -11.55 -0.54
C VAL A 57 -6.21 -11.91 -1.94
N ILE A 58 -7.49 -12.28 -2.06
CA ILE A 58 -8.14 -12.47 -3.37
C ILE A 58 -8.48 -11.08 -3.94
N PRO A 59 -7.92 -10.68 -5.09
CA PRO A 59 -8.17 -9.37 -5.68
C PRO A 59 -9.58 -9.29 -6.27
N ASP A 60 -10.23 -8.13 -6.15
CA ASP A 60 -11.55 -7.87 -6.74
C ASP A 60 -11.46 -7.43 -8.21
N LEU A 61 -10.34 -6.81 -8.58
CA LEU A 61 -10.07 -6.29 -9.92
C LEU A 61 -8.72 -6.81 -10.43
N ILE A 62 -8.57 -6.89 -11.75
CA ILE A 62 -7.33 -7.30 -12.42
C ILE A 62 -7.01 -6.24 -13.47
N VAL A 63 -5.76 -5.80 -13.52
CA VAL A 63 -5.23 -4.89 -14.54
C VAL A 63 -4.21 -5.64 -15.36
N GLU A 64 -4.43 -5.66 -16.68
CA GLU A 64 -3.53 -6.29 -17.65
C GLU A 64 -3.12 -5.29 -18.73
N PHE A 65 -1.92 -5.47 -19.28
CA PHE A 65 -1.43 -4.68 -20.39
C PHE A 65 -1.60 -5.48 -21.68
N ILE A 66 -2.52 -5.03 -22.54
CA ILE A 66 -2.93 -5.73 -23.76
C ILE A 66 -2.91 -4.72 -24.90
N ASP A 67 -2.24 -5.04 -26.00
CA ASP A 67 -2.17 -4.22 -27.23
C ASP A 67 -1.75 -2.76 -27.01
N GLY A 68 -0.87 -2.51 -26.05
CA GLY A 68 -0.36 -1.16 -25.75
C GLY A 68 -1.23 -0.36 -24.77
N GLU A 69 -2.34 -0.93 -24.29
CA GLU A 69 -3.24 -0.28 -23.34
C GLU A 69 -3.42 -1.11 -22.06
N TYR A 70 -3.64 -0.42 -20.94
CA TYR A 70 -4.00 -1.08 -19.69
C TYR A 70 -5.51 -1.28 -19.62
N MET A 71 -5.94 -2.54 -19.63
CA MET A 71 -7.33 -2.93 -19.47
C MET A 71 -7.63 -3.37 -18.03
N VAL A 72 -8.83 -3.02 -17.56
CA VAL A 72 -9.30 -3.37 -16.21
C VAL A 72 -10.44 -4.36 -16.29
N PHE A 73 -10.29 -5.48 -15.60
CA PHE A 73 -11.27 -6.56 -15.51
C PHE A 73 -11.75 -6.72 -14.06
N ALA A 74 -12.98 -7.18 -13.89
CA ALA A 74 -13.49 -7.60 -12.59
C ALA A 74 -13.13 -9.07 -12.38
N ASN A 75 -12.68 -9.41 -11.17
CA ASN A 75 -12.43 -10.81 -10.81
C ASN A 75 -13.75 -11.47 -10.37
N ASP A 76 -14.48 -12.02 -11.36
CA ASP A 76 -15.78 -12.65 -11.16
C ASP A 76 -15.70 -14.03 -10.49
N THR A 77 -14.50 -14.53 -10.14
CA THR A 77 -14.32 -15.85 -9.50
C THR A 77 -15.07 -15.97 -8.17
N SER A 78 -15.29 -14.85 -7.48
CA SER A 78 -15.88 -14.83 -6.13
C SER A 78 -17.40 -14.57 -6.09
N LEU A 79 -18.01 -14.07 -7.16
CA LEU A 79 -19.44 -13.75 -7.18
C LEU A 79 -20.21 -14.56 -8.24
N PRO A 80 -21.16 -15.43 -7.84
CA PRO A 80 -22.03 -16.09 -8.79
C PRO A 80 -22.97 -15.07 -9.46
N ARG A 81 -23.31 -15.32 -10.73
CA ARG A 81 -24.28 -14.49 -11.46
C ARG A 81 -25.67 -14.65 -10.84
N LEU A 82 -26.09 -13.64 -10.08
CA LEU A 82 -27.41 -13.62 -9.45
C LEU A 82 -28.51 -13.41 -10.50
N ARG A 83 -29.53 -14.26 -10.47
CA ARG A 83 -30.70 -14.19 -11.34
C ARG A 83 -31.96 -14.50 -10.54
N ILE A 84 -33.05 -13.82 -10.85
CA ILE A 84 -34.36 -14.15 -10.28
C ILE A 84 -34.88 -15.42 -10.97
N SER A 85 -35.29 -16.41 -10.18
CA SER A 85 -35.89 -17.65 -10.69
C SER A 85 -37.12 -17.36 -11.57
N GLN A 86 -37.25 -18.12 -12.65
CA GLN A 86 -38.30 -17.93 -13.65
C GLN A 86 -39.70 -18.21 -13.09
N ALA A 87 -39.84 -19.20 -12.19
CA ALA A 87 -41.10 -19.54 -11.55
C ALA A 87 -41.74 -18.33 -10.85
N TYR A 88 -40.96 -17.56 -10.09
CA TYR A 88 -41.48 -16.36 -9.42
C TYR A 88 -41.76 -15.20 -10.38
N ARG A 89 -41.07 -15.14 -11.53
CA ARG A 89 -41.37 -14.16 -12.58
C ARG A 89 -42.69 -14.46 -13.28
N GLU A 90 -43.01 -15.73 -13.48
CA GLU A 90 -44.27 -16.19 -14.07
C GLU A 90 -45.43 -15.97 -13.09
N VAL A 91 -45.24 -16.34 -11.82
CA VAL A 91 -46.21 -16.09 -10.73
C VAL A 91 -46.51 -14.59 -10.55
N ALA A 92 -45.52 -13.71 -10.72
CA ALA A 92 -45.75 -12.26 -10.67
C ALA A 92 -46.56 -11.71 -11.86
N LYS A 93 -46.51 -12.39 -13.01
CA LYS A 93 -47.27 -12.03 -14.21
C LYS A 93 -48.68 -12.57 -14.19
N ASP A 94 -48.89 -13.73 -13.57
CA ASP A 94 -50.20 -14.37 -13.53
C ASP A 94 -51.14 -13.67 -12.56
N LYS A 95 -52.14 -12.97 -13.10
CA LYS A 95 -53.05 -12.14 -12.31
C LYS A 95 -54.11 -12.96 -11.55
N LYS A 96 -54.24 -14.27 -11.83
CA LYS A 96 -55.39 -15.09 -11.41
C LYS A 96 -55.11 -16.03 -10.22
N GLU A 97 -53.86 -16.41 -9.94
CA GLU A 97 -53.58 -17.45 -8.94
C GLU A 97 -53.38 -16.96 -7.49
N PHE A 98 -53.09 -15.68 -7.25
CA PHE A 98 -52.90 -15.15 -5.89
C PHE A 98 -53.69 -13.85 -5.66
N THR A 99 -54.72 -13.93 -4.81
CA THR A 99 -55.54 -12.81 -4.32
C THR A 99 -55.04 -12.27 -2.97
N GLY A 100 -55.00 -10.95 -2.80
CA GLY A 100 -54.77 -10.28 -1.51
C GLY A 100 -53.30 -10.11 -1.08
N GLU A 101 -53.04 -10.16 0.24
CA GLU A 101 -51.77 -9.83 0.91
C GLU A 101 -50.56 -10.66 0.43
N ASN A 102 -50.77 -11.93 0.05
CA ASN A 102 -49.71 -12.81 -0.44
C ASN A 102 -49.08 -12.32 -1.75
N ARG A 103 -49.88 -11.70 -2.62
CA ARG A 103 -49.39 -11.15 -3.89
C ARG A 103 -48.53 -9.92 -3.66
N GLU A 104 -48.98 -9.02 -2.80
CA GLU A 104 -48.24 -7.82 -2.45
C GLU A 104 -46.91 -8.16 -1.78
N PHE A 105 -46.92 -9.16 -0.90
CA PHE A 105 -45.70 -9.69 -0.29
C PHE A 105 -44.70 -10.22 -1.34
N ILE A 106 -45.14 -11.07 -2.28
CA ILE A 106 -44.27 -11.63 -3.32
C ILE A 106 -43.74 -10.52 -4.25
N ALA A 107 -44.60 -9.58 -4.65
CA ALA A 107 -44.20 -8.44 -5.48
C ALA A 107 -43.14 -7.57 -4.78
N ASN A 108 -43.32 -7.29 -3.49
CA ASN A 108 -42.35 -6.55 -2.68
C ASN A 108 -41.01 -7.28 -2.58
N LYS A 109 -41.02 -8.60 -2.35
CA LYS A 109 -39.79 -9.41 -2.31
C LYS A 109 -39.08 -9.46 -3.66
N LEU A 110 -39.82 -9.55 -4.76
CA LEU A 110 -39.25 -9.50 -6.11
C LEU A 110 -38.63 -8.14 -6.43
N ASN A 111 -39.28 -7.05 -6.02
CA ASN A 111 -38.74 -5.71 -6.16
C ASN A 111 -37.46 -5.53 -5.33
N SER A 112 -37.44 -6.01 -4.09
CA SER A 112 -36.23 -6.02 -3.25
C SER A 112 -35.10 -6.85 -3.87
N ALA A 113 -35.41 -8.02 -4.44
CA ALA A 113 -34.42 -8.86 -5.10
C ALA A 113 -33.85 -8.21 -6.37
N ASN A 114 -34.70 -7.62 -7.21
CA ASN A 114 -34.27 -6.85 -8.39
C ASN A 114 -33.38 -5.68 -8.00
N TRP A 115 -33.80 -4.91 -7.00
CA TRP A 115 -33.01 -3.80 -6.48
C TRP A 115 -31.65 -4.25 -5.97
N MET A 116 -31.57 -5.39 -5.25
CA MET A 116 -30.31 -5.93 -4.75
C MET A 116 -29.37 -6.35 -5.91
N ILE A 117 -29.89 -7.01 -6.94
CA ILE A 117 -29.11 -7.39 -8.12
C ILE A 117 -28.58 -6.14 -8.85
N GLN A 118 -29.44 -5.13 -9.04
CA GLN A 118 -29.05 -3.86 -9.65
C GLN A 118 -28.00 -3.12 -8.82
N ALA A 119 -28.14 -3.10 -7.49
CA ALA A 119 -27.19 -2.44 -6.60
C ALA A 119 -25.80 -3.11 -6.64
N ILE A 120 -25.75 -4.44 -6.73
CA ILE A 120 -24.49 -5.20 -6.88
C ILE A 120 -23.84 -4.86 -8.23
N GLU A 121 -24.61 -4.86 -9.30
CA GLU A 121 -24.11 -4.54 -10.64
C GLU A 121 -23.64 -3.08 -10.74
N GLN A 122 -24.38 -2.14 -10.14
CA GLN A 122 -23.97 -0.74 -10.05
C GLN A 122 -22.65 -0.60 -9.30
N ARG A 123 -22.50 -1.28 -8.16
CA ARG A 123 -21.23 -1.29 -7.40
C ARG A 123 -20.08 -1.83 -8.23
N ARG A 124 -20.30 -2.91 -8.99
CA ARG A 124 -19.31 -3.51 -9.90
C ARG A 124 -18.88 -2.51 -10.97
N GLN A 125 -19.84 -1.86 -11.63
CA GLN A 125 -19.57 -0.84 -12.65
C GLN A 125 -18.83 0.36 -12.08
N THR A 126 -19.20 0.84 -10.89
CA THR A 126 -18.48 1.93 -10.22
C THR A 126 -17.04 1.55 -9.89
N MET A 127 -16.77 0.33 -9.41
CA MET A 127 -15.40 -0.15 -9.16
C MET A 127 -14.55 -0.15 -10.43
N LEU A 128 -15.10 -0.65 -11.53
CA LEU A 128 -14.42 -0.64 -12.83
C LEU A 128 -14.12 0.78 -13.30
N LYS A 129 -15.11 1.68 -13.29
CA LYS A 129 -14.94 3.08 -13.69
C LYS A 129 -13.85 3.78 -12.87
N VAL A 130 -13.88 3.61 -11.54
CA VAL A 130 -12.88 4.17 -10.63
C VAL A 130 -11.49 3.66 -10.98
N MET A 131 -11.33 2.34 -11.17
CA MET A 131 -10.03 1.76 -11.45
C MET A 131 -9.52 2.13 -12.84
N THR A 132 -10.37 2.17 -13.87
CA THR A 132 -10.01 2.63 -15.21
C THR A 132 -9.48 4.06 -15.19
N PHE A 133 -10.11 4.95 -14.42
CA PHE A 133 -9.61 6.30 -14.23
C PHE A 133 -8.26 6.33 -13.51
N ILE A 134 -8.11 5.55 -12.44
CA ILE A 134 -6.83 5.43 -11.71
C ILE A 134 -5.71 4.97 -12.64
N VAL A 135 -5.95 3.92 -13.44
CA VAL A 135 -4.98 3.40 -14.41
C VAL A 135 -4.59 4.46 -15.44
N GLY A 136 -5.56 5.19 -15.99
CA GLY A 136 -5.30 6.27 -16.94
C GLY A 136 -4.47 7.40 -16.35
N ARG A 137 -4.77 7.81 -15.11
CA ARG A 137 -4.03 8.89 -14.42
C ARG A 137 -2.63 8.45 -13.95
N GLN A 138 -2.47 7.17 -13.62
CA GLN A 138 -1.27 6.60 -13.00
C GLN A 138 -0.45 5.73 -13.96
N ARG A 139 -0.51 5.94 -15.28
CA ARG A 139 0.23 5.13 -16.27
C ARG A 139 1.72 4.97 -15.91
N GLU A 140 2.38 6.06 -15.52
CA GLU A 140 3.79 6.05 -15.15
C GLU A 140 4.10 5.16 -13.93
N PHE A 141 3.16 4.99 -13.01
CA PHE A 141 3.31 4.06 -11.89
C PHE A 141 3.35 2.59 -12.37
N PHE A 142 2.47 2.23 -13.31
CA PHE A 142 2.43 0.86 -13.83
C PHE A 142 3.67 0.54 -14.65
N GLU A 143 4.20 1.50 -15.39
CA GLU A 143 5.41 1.34 -16.21
C GLU A 143 6.71 1.41 -15.38
N LYS A 144 6.90 2.50 -14.62
CA LYS A 144 8.18 2.81 -13.96
C LYS A 144 8.20 2.50 -12.47
N GLY A 145 7.04 2.28 -11.84
CA GLY A 145 6.91 1.85 -10.45
C GLY A 145 6.52 2.95 -9.46
N VAL A 146 6.60 2.62 -8.16
CA VAL A 146 6.08 3.42 -7.03
C VAL A 146 6.62 4.85 -7.00
N GLN A 147 7.85 5.06 -7.46
CA GLN A 147 8.51 6.37 -7.48
C GLN A 147 7.80 7.39 -8.37
N HIS A 148 7.06 6.91 -9.37
CA HIS A 148 6.32 7.74 -10.34
C HIS A 148 4.81 7.78 -10.02
N LEU A 149 4.42 7.44 -8.79
CA LEU A 149 3.05 7.57 -8.34
C LEU A 149 2.68 9.05 -8.21
N LYS A 150 1.76 9.50 -9.06
CA LYS A 150 1.23 10.86 -9.06
C LYS A 150 0.24 11.04 -7.90
N PRO A 151 0.15 12.22 -7.31
CA PRO A 151 -0.89 12.52 -6.35
C PRO A 151 -2.27 12.36 -6.98
N LEU A 152 -3.18 11.75 -6.24
CA LEU A 152 -4.55 11.55 -6.67
C LEU A 152 -5.45 11.66 -5.45
N THR A 153 -6.38 12.61 -5.51
CA THR A 153 -7.38 12.81 -4.46
C THR A 153 -8.66 12.03 -4.76
N LEU A 154 -9.42 11.69 -3.72
CA LEU A 154 -10.74 11.07 -3.90
C LEU A 154 -11.70 12.00 -4.65
N ARG A 155 -11.57 13.31 -4.44
CA ARG A 155 -12.37 14.34 -5.10
C ARG A 155 -12.14 14.34 -6.62
N GLU A 156 -10.90 14.29 -7.09
CA GLU A 156 -10.61 14.23 -8.54
C GLU A 156 -11.29 13.03 -9.22
N VAL A 157 -11.23 11.86 -8.58
CA VAL A 157 -11.92 10.67 -9.12
C VAL A 157 -13.43 10.85 -9.10
N ALA A 158 -13.96 11.37 -7.99
CA ALA A 158 -15.39 11.60 -7.78
C ALA A 158 -15.97 12.58 -8.82
N ASP A 159 -15.26 13.66 -9.10
CA ASP A 159 -15.62 14.68 -10.09
C ASP A 159 -15.61 14.08 -11.51
N HIS A 160 -14.63 13.22 -11.84
CA HIS A 160 -14.56 12.58 -13.17
C HIS A 160 -15.67 11.55 -13.41
N ILE A 161 -16.04 10.76 -12.39
CA ILE A 161 -17.08 9.73 -12.53
C ILE A 161 -18.49 10.24 -12.21
N GLU A 162 -18.63 11.54 -11.95
CA GLU A 162 -19.88 12.21 -11.57
C GLU A 162 -20.57 11.56 -10.34
N MET A 163 -19.78 11.26 -9.31
CA MET A 163 -20.30 10.68 -8.06
C MET A 163 -19.83 11.47 -6.84
N HIS A 164 -20.49 11.28 -5.70
CA HIS A 164 -20.01 11.84 -4.44
C HIS A 164 -18.72 11.16 -3.96
N GLU A 165 -17.82 11.95 -3.39
CA GLU A 165 -16.56 11.48 -2.78
C GLU A 165 -16.78 10.34 -1.77
N SER A 166 -17.85 10.43 -0.98
CA SER A 166 -18.24 9.39 0.00
C SER A 166 -18.53 8.05 -0.66
N THR A 167 -19.05 8.05 -1.89
CA THR A 167 -19.34 6.83 -2.65
C THR A 167 -18.04 6.19 -3.14
N VAL A 168 -17.10 6.99 -3.68
CA VAL A 168 -15.78 6.50 -4.09
C VAL A 168 -15.00 5.94 -2.90
N SER A 169 -15.01 6.64 -1.76
CA SER A 169 -14.35 6.19 -0.54
C SER A 169 -14.91 4.86 -0.03
N ARG A 170 -16.24 4.67 -0.08
CA ARG A 170 -16.89 3.40 0.31
C ARG A 170 -16.58 2.27 -0.65
N VAL A 171 -16.62 2.54 -1.96
CA VAL A 171 -16.42 1.54 -3.01
C VAL A 171 -14.96 1.04 -3.02
N THR A 172 -13.99 1.90 -2.74
CA THR A 172 -12.56 1.56 -2.74
C THR A 172 -12.07 0.94 -1.43
N ASN A 173 -12.86 0.97 -0.36
CA ASN A 173 -12.45 0.48 0.95
C ASN A 173 -12.39 -1.05 1.01
N LYS A 174 -11.29 -1.59 1.53
CA LYS A 174 -11.02 -3.04 1.61
C LYS A 174 -11.15 -3.76 0.25
N LYS A 175 -10.86 -3.03 -0.84
CA LYS A 175 -10.81 -3.59 -2.19
C LYS A 175 -9.39 -3.63 -2.70
N PHE A 176 -9.10 -4.69 -3.42
CA PHE A 176 -7.78 -4.98 -3.93
C PHE A 176 -7.81 -5.19 -5.44
N VAL A 177 -6.70 -4.83 -6.07
CA VAL A 177 -6.48 -4.96 -7.50
C VAL A 177 -5.17 -5.67 -7.73
N GLN A 178 -5.21 -6.68 -8.58
CA GLN A 178 -4.02 -7.32 -9.11
C GLN A 178 -3.50 -6.50 -10.27
N THR A 179 -2.21 -6.20 -10.23
CA THR A 179 -1.51 -5.44 -11.27
C THR A 179 -0.30 -6.24 -11.72
N PRO A 180 0.34 -5.92 -12.86
CA PRO A 180 1.56 -6.59 -13.30
C PRO A 180 2.71 -6.50 -12.29
N ARG A 181 2.65 -5.53 -11.35
CA ARG A 181 3.65 -5.32 -10.30
C ARG A 181 3.27 -5.92 -8.93
N GLY A 182 2.13 -6.60 -8.84
CA GLY A 182 1.63 -7.21 -7.61
C GLY A 182 0.23 -6.75 -7.22
N VAL A 183 -0.22 -7.17 -6.03
CA VAL A 183 -1.56 -6.86 -5.50
C VAL A 183 -1.52 -5.60 -4.65
N TYR A 184 -2.35 -4.62 -4.97
CA TYR A 184 -2.46 -3.36 -4.25
C TYR A 184 -3.90 -3.11 -3.79
N SER A 185 -4.07 -2.45 -2.64
CA SER A 185 -5.39 -1.92 -2.29
C SER A 185 -5.73 -0.74 -3.19
N LEU A 186 -7.00 -0.55 -3.57
CA LEU A 186 -7.42 0.65 -4.33
C LEU A 186 -7.08 1.94 -3.57
N LYS A 187 -7.10 1.89 -2.23
CA LYS A 187 -6.69 3.03 -1.38
C LYS A 187 -5.21 3.40 -1.48
N TYR A 188 -4.39 2.52 -2.03
CA TYR A 188 -2.96 2.76 -2.22
C TYR A 188 -2.69 3.88 -3.23
N PHE A 189 -3.55 4.04 -4.23
CA PHE A 189 -3.37 5.05 -5.28
C PHE A 189 -3.76 6.45 -4.81
N PHE A 190 -4.61 6.57 -3.79
CA PHE A 190 -4.94 7.85 -3.19
C PHE A 190 -3.79 8.30 -2.29
N SER A 191 -3.23 9.45 -2.62
CA SER A 191 -2.11 10.03 -1.91
C SER A 191 -2.15 11.55 -2.00
N THR A 192 -1.73 12.20 -0.92
CA THR A 192 -1.54 13.65 -0.90
C THR A 192 -0.27 14.00 -1.65
N GLY A 193 -0.36 15.02 -2.48
CA GLY A 193 0.77 15.51 -3.26
C GLY A 193 1.72 16.40 -2.47
N LEU A 194 2.98 16.35 -2.88
CA LEU A 194 4.01 17.33 -2.53
C LEU A 194 4.40 18.03 -3.82
N SER A 195 4.33 19.36 -3.80
CA SER A 195 4.69 20.17 -4.96
C SER A 195 6.17 20.04 -5.28
N THR A 196 6.48 19.66 -6.51
CA THR A 196 7.86 19.65 -7.03
C THR A 196 8.14 20.95 -7.78
N THR A 197 9.41 21.24 -8.03
CA THR A 197 9.80 22.43 -8.82
C THR A 197 9.66 22.18 -10.32
N SER A 198 9.59 20.90 -10.72
CA SER A 198 9.58 20.46 -12.12
C SER A 198 8.17 20.40 -12.73
N GLY A 199 7.14 20.76 -11.98
CA GLY A 199 5.74 20.74 -12.43
C GLY A 199 5.05 19.38 -12.31
N ASP A 200 5.80 18.29 -12.20
CA ASP A 200 5.26 16.94 -11.92
C ASP A 200 5.18 16.69 -10.42
N ASP A 201 3.99 16.81 -9.83
CA ASP A 201 3.80 16.53 -8.41
C ASP A 201 4.13 15.06 -8.09
N ILE A 202 4.87 14.83 -7.00
CA ILE A 202 5.22 13.49 -6.52
C ILE A 202 4.40 13.18 -5.26
N SER A 203 3.90 11.95 -5.18
CA SER A 203 3.20 11.48 -3.98
C SER A 203 4.14 11.30 -2.79
N ALA A 204 3.62 11.47 -1.58
CA ALA A 204 4.36 11.19 -0.35
C ALA A 204 4.93 9.74 -0.29
N ARG A 205 4.28 8.78 -0.97
CA ARG A 205 4.77 7.39 -1.09
C ARG A 205 5.98 7.29 -2.02
N GLY A 206 5.94 7.96 -3.18
CA GLY A 206 7.09 8.03 -4.08
C GLY A 206 8.33 8.61 -3.40
N VAL A 207 8.16 9.66 -2.58
CA VAL A 207 9.27 10.24 -1.79
C VAL A 207 9.84 9.24 -0.77
N ARG A 208 8.97 8.48 -0.08
CA ARG A 208 9.43 7.44 0.87
C ARG A 208 10.24 6.34 0.17
N ASP A 209 9.79 5.90 -1.00
CA ASP A 209 10.50 4.89 -1.78
C ASP A 209 11.85 5.39 -2.31
N LYS A 210 11.91 6.66 -2.74
CA LYS A 210 13.18 7.34 -3.07
C LYS A 210 14.13 7.40 -1.87
N ILE A 211 13.64 7.80 -0.69
CA ILE A 211 14.45 7.81 0.55
C ILE A 211 15.01 6.41 0.83
N ARG A 212 14.18 5.37 0.69
CA ARG A 212 14.61 3.98 0.88
C ARG A 212 15.72 3.60 -0.10
N THR A 213 15.57 3.96 -1.38
CA THR A 213 16.55 3.67 -2.43
C THR A 213 17.88 4.40 -2.16
N LEU A 214 17.83 5.71 -1.89
CA LEU A 214 19.02 6.50 -1.55
C LEU A 214 19.76 5.97 -0.31
N VAL A 215 19.02 5.47 0.68
CA VAL A 215 19.60 4.85 1.88
C VAL A 215 20.16 3.46 1.58
N ALA A 216 19.55 2.69 0.68
CA ALA A 216 20.05 1.38 0.29
C ALA A 216 21.39 1.48 -0.46
N ASP A 217 21.54 2.52 -1.29
CA ASP A 217 22.73 2.78 -2.11
C ASP A 217 23.81 3.61 -1.38
N GLU A 218 23.64 3.87 -0.08
CA GLU A 218 24.58 4.72 0.66
C GLU A 218 25.91 4.03 1.00
N ASP A 219 26.98 4.83 1.12
CA ASP A 219 28.22 4.36 1.73
C ASP A 219 28.04 4.18 3.26
N ARG A 220 28.14 2.93 3.72
CA ARG A 220 28.01 2.58 5.15
C ARG A 220 29.08 3.23 6.05
N LYS A 221 30.21 3.68 5.50
CA LYS A 221 31.24 4.42 6.25
C LYS A 221 30.86 5.89 6.46
N LYS A 222 30.07 6.45 5.54
CA LYS A 222 29.54 7.82 5.57
C LYS A 222 28.03 7.81 5.24
N PRO A 223 27.19 7.32 6.16
CA PRO A 223 25.75 7.26 5.94
C PRO A 223 25.17 8.64 5.70
N LEU A 224 24.16 8.72 4.84
CA LEU A 224 23.53 9.96 4.45
C LEU A 224 22.75 10.54 5.64
N THR A 225 23.08 11.78 6.01
CA THR A 225 22.30 12.53 7.01
C THR A 225 20.96 12.97 6.44
N ASP A 226 19.98 13.23 7.30
CA ASP A 226 18.67 13.74 6.86
C ASP A 226 18.82 15.02 6.01
N GLN A 227 19.83 15.85 6.28
CA GLN A 227 20.11 17.05 5.49
C GLN A 227 20.70 16.73 4.11
N ALA A 228 21.55 15.70 4.01
CA ALA A 228 22.07 15.23 2.72
C ALA A 228 20.94 14.63 1.86
N LEU A 229 20.03 13.86 2.47
CA LEU A 229 18.84 13.34 1.78
C LEU A 229 17.93 14.47 1.26
N VAL A 230 17.75 15.56 2.02
CA VAL A 230 17.03 16.74 1.53
C VAL A 230 17.70 17.34 0.30
N ASN A 231 19.02 17.46 0.30
CA ASN A 231 19.75 18.05 -0.82
C ASN A 231 19.66 17.18 -2.09
N LEU A 232 19.85 15.87 -1.96
CA LEU A 232 19.70 14.91 -3.07
C LEU A 232 18.28 14.91 -3.63
N LEU A 233 17.27 14.93 -2.75
CA LEU A 233 15.87 15.02 -3.18
C LEU A 233 15.54 16.36 -3.85
N LYS A 234 16.25 17.44 -3.48
CA LYS A 234 16.11 18.75 -4.11
C LYS A 234 16.74 18.78 -5.51
N GLU A 235 17.86 18.09 -5.72
CA GLU A 235 18.46 17.88 -7.05
C GLU A 235 17.50 17.11 -7.97
N ASP A 236 16.79 16.15 -7.42
CA ASP A 236 15.67 15.42 -8.06
C ASP A 236 14.38 16.25 -8.24
N GLY A 237 14.39 17.54 -7.90
CA GLY A 237 13.25 18.45 -8.06
C GLY A 237 12.21 18.43 -6.91
N VAL A 238 12.44 17.64 -5.87
CA VAL A 238 11.51 17.45 -4.73
C VAL A 238 11.85 18.41 -3.59
N LYS A 239 10.98 19.38 -3.31
CA LYS A 239 11.14 20.33 -2.20
C LYS A 239 10.48 19.78 -0.93
N ILE A 240 11.29 19.34 0.02
CA ILE A 240 10.81 18.86 1.33
C ILE A 240 11.66 19.39 2.48
N ALA A 241 11.01 19.58 3.63
CA ALA A 241 11.70 20.00 4.84
C ALA A 241 12.42 18.81 5.50
N ARG A 242 13.54 19.10 6.18
CA ARG A 242 14.33 18.12 6.94
C ARG A 242 13.49 17.32 7.94
N ARG A 243 12.56 17.98 8.67
CA ARG A 243 11.66 17.32 9.62
C ARG A 243 10.74 16.29 8.94
N THR A 244 10.32 16.57 7.70
CA THR A 244 9.50 15.65 6.90
C THR A 244 10.29 14.43 6.45
N VAL A 245 11.56 14.63 6.05
CA VAL A 245 12.48 13.52 5.75
C VAL A 245 12.69 12.63 6.97
N ALA A 246 12.98 13.22 8.14
CA ALA A 246 13.14 12.47 9.38
C ALA A 246 11.89 11.65 9.73
N LYS A 247 10.70 12.26 9.64
CA LYS A 247 9.42 11.57 9.84
C LYS A 247 9.22 10.39 8.87
N TYR A 248 9.53 10.58 7.59
CA TYR A 248 9.41 9.51 6.59
C TYR A 248 10.44 8.40 6.79
N ARG A 249 11.66 8.74 7.20
CA ARG A 249 12.71 7.79 7.58
C ARG A 249 12.27 6.92 8.76
N ASP A 250 11.72 7.54 9.81
CA ASP A 250 11.22 6.83 10.99
C ASP A 250 10.05 5.89 10.64
N GLN A 251 9.13 6.31 9.75
CA GLN A 251 8.05 5.46 9.25
C GLN A 251 8.52 4.28 8.39
N LEU A 252 9.76 4.32 7.89
CA LEU A 252 10.38 3.24 7.13
C LEU A 252 11.28 2.36 8.01
N ASP A 253 11.29 2.57 9.34
CA ASP A 253 12.18 1.91 10.29
C ASP A 253 13.67 2.04 9.95
N ILE A 254 14.04 3.09 9.22
CA ILE A 254 15.42 3.38 8.88
C ILE A 254 16.06 4.13 10.04
N LEU A 255 17.15 3.62 10.61
CA LEU A 255 17.83 4.26 11.73
C LEU A 255 18.47 5.61 11.34
N PRO A 256 18.69 6.53 12.30
CA PRO A 256 19.44 7.76 12.03
C PRO A 256 20.87 7.49 11.54
N ALA A 257 21.44 8.41 10.76
CA ALA A 257 22.78 8.24 10.17
C ALA A 257 23.86 7.85 11.20
N ARG A 258 23.82 8.41 12.42
CA ARG A 258 24.75 8.06 13.51
C ARG A 258 24.76 6.56 13.84
N MET A 259 23.59 5.92 13.82
CA MET A 259 23.41 4.50 14.13
C MET A 259 23.69 3.59 12.93
N ARG A 260 23.66 4.14 11.71
CA ARG A 260 23.96 3.40 10.47
C ARG A 260 25.45 3.36 10.14
N LYS A 261 26.25 4.24 10.75
CA LYS A 261 27.68 4.33 10.50
C LYS A 261 28.39 3.05 10.95
N ARG A 262 29.18 2.48 10.06
CA ARG A 262 30.10 1.38 10.34
C ARG A 262 31.55 1.88 10.29
N VAL A 263 32.43 1.23 11.05
CA VAL A 263 33.88 1.52 11.10
C VAL A 263 34.63 0.50 10.27
#